data_AF-A0A925FRX0-F1
#
_entry.id   AF-A0A925FRX0-F1
#
_cell.length_a   1.000
_cell.length_b   1.000
_cell.length_c   1.000
_cell.angle_alpha   90.00
_cell.angle_beta   90.00
_cell.angle_gamma   90.00
#
_symmetry.space_group_name_H-M   'P 1'
#
loop_
_entity.id
_entity.type
_entity.pdbx_description
1 polymer ?
#
loop_
_entity_poly.entity_id
_entity_poly.type
_entity_poly.pdbx_seq_one_letter_code
_entity_poly.pdbx_strand_id
1 'polypeptide(L)'
;MRSAFVIFCVLAATASTISAQIKGHTEPGIKLACPESVVVAGNSFKVAVTAEPKFTEKQTAAVTYNWTVSWGTIAKGAGTDTITIEPGEGTGTITATVEIENIWFKTITKSCTAYIQALPVPRLYDEFRFYNQGYVKMVFDGFMVDLDNNPASQGYVVIYPETDRHYRQIVRIIRAWAGTRRFDISRITLIRAEKNPKSVIQMWMIPAGAENPEFGLRNPEPVK
;
A
#
# COMPACT_ATOMS: atom_id res chain seq x y z
N MET A 1 -83.53 -56.45 13.85
CA MET A 1 -83.30 -56.11 12.43
C MET A 1 -82.26 -55.02 12.37
N ARG A 2 -81.20 -55.24 11.57
CA ARG A 2 -80.07 -54.34 11.19
C ARG A 2 -79.07 -54.00 12.31
N SER A 3 -77.76 -53.89 12.14
CA SER A 3 -76.73 -54.31 11.16
C SER A 3 -75.40 -53.86 11.81
N ALA A 4 -74.47 -54.78 12.11
CA ALA A 4 -73.14 -54.93 11.50
C ALA A 4 -72.20 -53.72 11.56
N PHE A 5 -71.01 -53.86 12.18
CA PHE A 5 -69.74 -53.32 11.67
C PHE A 5 -68.53 -53.97 12.38
N VAL A 6 -67.67 -54.62 11.59
CA VAL A 6 -66.36 -55.17 11.97
C VAL A 6 -65.32 -54.07 11.83
N ILE A 7 -64.44 -53.88 12.82
CA ILE A 7 -63.27 -53.00 12.71
C ILE A 7 -62.01 -53.81 12.99
N PHE A 8 -61.17 -53.87 11.96
CA PHE A 8 -59.86 -54.51 11.88
C PHE A 8 -58.83 -53.48 12.38
N CYS A 9 -58.13 -53.76 13.48
CA CYS A 9 -57.14 -52.84 14.07
C CYS A 9 -55.72 -53.30 13.66
N VAL A 10 -55.14 -52.61 12.67
CA VAL A 10 -53.76 -52.81 12.20
C VAL A 10 -52.82 -52.03 13.15
N LEU A 11 -51.99 -52.74 13.92
CA LEU A 11 -50.87 -52.11 14.64
C LEU A 11 -49.70 -51.91 13.66
N ALA A 12 -49.45 -50.65 13.29
CA ALA A 12 -48.25 -50.24 12.58
C ALA A 12 -47.08 -50.12 13.56
N ALA A 13 -46.02 -50.90 13.32
CA ALA A 13 -44.73 -50.75 14.00
C ALA A 13 -44.06 -49.46 13.54
N THR A 14 -43.92 -48.49 14.45
CA THR A 14 -43.17 -47.26 14.19
C THR A 14 -41.68 -47.54 14.33
N ALA A 15 -40.96 -47.41 13.21
CA ALA A 15 -39.51 -47.37 13.18
C ALA A 15 -39.03 -46.14 13.99
N SER A 16 -38.37 -46.38 15.11
CA SER A 16 -37.68 -45.33 15.85
C SER A 16 -36.46 -44.88 15.04
N THR A 17 -36.49 -43.65 14.56
CA THR A 17 -35.30 -43.00 14.03
C THR A 17 -34.35 -42.70 15.19
N ILE A 18 -33.18 -43.32 15.16
CA ILE A 18 -32.04 -42.94 16.00
C ILE A 18 -31.54 -41.59 15.48
N SER A 19 -32.11 -40.50 15.97
CA SER A 19 -31.48 -39.18 15.87
C SER A 19 -30.32 -39.16 16.87
N ALA A 20 -29.14 -39.53 16.39
CA ALA A 20 -27.90 -39.37 17.13
C ALA A 20 -27.74 -37.89 17.52
N GLN A 21 -27.63 -37.64 18.82
CA GLN A 21 -27.40 -36.32 19.38
C GLN A 21 -26.00 -35.81 18.99
N ILE A 22 -25.93 -35.00 17.93
CA ILE A 22 -24.80 -34.07 17.77
C ILE A 22 -25.04 -32.97 18.82
N LYS A 23 -24.34 -33.08 19.94
CA LYS A 23 -24.26 -32.06 20.98
C LYS A 23 -23.98 -30.72 20.28
N GLY A 24 -24.91 -29.77 20.40
CA GLY A 24 -24.91 -28.53 19.63
C GLY A 24 -23.58 -27.80 19.70
N HIS A 25 -22.79 -27.90 18.63
CA HIS A 25 -21.67 -27.02 18.41
C HIS A 25 -22.19 -25.75 17.77
N THR A 26 -22.42 -24.73 18.61
CA THR A 26 -22.67 -23.38 18.14
C THR A 26 -21.43 -22.89 17.41
N GLU A 27 -21.60 -22.47 16.16
CA GLU A 27 -20.52 -21.91 15.35
C GLU A 27 -19.97 -20.65 16.02
N PRO A 28 -18.64 -20.51 16.19
CA PRO A 28 -18.05 -19.32 16.79
C PRO A 28 -18.28 -18.09 15.90
N GLY A 29 -18.53 -16.93 16.52
CA GLY A 29 -18.52 -15.66 15.83
C GLY A 29 -17.09 -15.29 15.44
N ILE A 30 -16.70 -15.48 14.19
CA ILE A 30 -15.39 -15.08 13.68
C ILE A 30 -15.43 -13.67 13.09
N LYS A 31 -14.54 -12.80 13.57
CA LYS A 31 -14.26 -11.47 13.05
C LYS A 31 -12.83 -11.40 12.53
N LEU A 32 -12.62 -10.62 11.47
CA LEU A 32 -11.29 -10.25 10.99
C LEU A 32 -11.00 -8.80 11.37
N ALA A 33 -9.86 -8.57 12.00
CA ALA A 33 -9.34 -7.23 12.26
C ALA A 33 -8.54 -6.77 11.03
N CYS A 34 -9.12 -5.82 10.29
CA CYS A 34 -8.54 -5.17 9.12
C CYS A 34 -7.81 -3.88 9.52
N PRO A 35 -6.86 -3.39 8.71
CA PRO A 35 -6.39 -2.01 8.86
C PRO A 35 -7.56 -1.04 8.60
N GLU A 36 -7.77 -0.10 9.53
CA GLU A 36 -8.83 0.91 9.42
C GLU A 36 -8.46 2.07 8.48
N SER A 37 -7.17 2.22 8.16
CA SER A 37 -6.62 3.29 7.32
C SER A 37 -6.09 2.76 5.99
N VAL A 38 -5.91 3.69 5.05
CA VAL A 38 -5.15 3.44 3.82
C VAL A 38 -3.74 2.95 4.17
N VAL A 39 -3.31 1.86 3.54
CA VAL A 39 -1.97 1.33 3.70
C VAL A 39 -1.12 1.87 2.55
N VAL A 40 0.08 2.36 2.86
CA VAL A 40 1.02 2.84 1.84
C VAL A 40 1.73 1.65 1.21
N ALA A 41 1.89 1.63 -0.11
CA ALA A 41 2.63 0.59 -0.81
C ALA A 41 4.03 0.39 -0.21
N GLY A 42 4.46 -0.87 -0.10
CA GLY A 42 5.72 -1.24 0.55
C GLY A 42 5.66 -1.36 2.09
N ASN A 43 4.64 -0.80 2.76
CA ASN A 43 4.47 -0.97 4.22
C ASN A 43 3.64 -2.21 4.53
N SER A 44 4.23 -3.14 5.28
CA SER A 44 3.52 -4.33 5.75
C SER A 44 2.41 -3.98 6.74
N PHE A 45 1.27 -4.69 6.68
CA PHE A 45 0.17 -4.53 7.63
C PHE A 45 -0.29 -5.89 8.18
N LYS A 46 -0.94 -5.87 9.34
CA LYS A 46 -1.39 -7.08 10.03
C LYS A 46 -2.88 -7.31 9.84
N VAL A 47 -3.25 -8.58 9.70
CA VAL A 47 -4.65 -9.04 9.72
C VAL A 47 -4.75 -10.15 10.76
N ALA A 48 -5.71 -10.03 11.68
CA ALA A 48 -5.89 -10.97 12.78
C ALA A 48 -7.31 -11.52 12.85
N VAL A 49 -7.43 -12.82 13.14
CA VAL A 49 -8.69 -13.51 13.39
C VAL A 49 -9.03 -13.41 14.87
N THR A 50 -10.24 -12.96 15.17
CA THR A 50 -10.78 -12.97 16.54
C THR A 50 -12.02 -13.85 16.57
N ALA A 51 -12.04 -14.82 17.49
CA ALA A 51 -13.18 -15.69 17.72
C ALA A 51 -13.93 -15.28 19.00
N GLU A 52 -15.25 -15.20 18.91
CA GLU A 52 -16.17 -14.95 20.03
C GLU A 52 -17.22 -16.07 20.08
N PRO A 53 -17.22 -16.95 21.11
CA PRO A 53 -16.25 -17.03 22.21
C PRO A 53 -14.86 -17.50 21.74
N LYS A 54 -13.82 -17.18 22.54
CA LYS A 54 -12.46 -17.65 22.28
C LYS A 54 -12.42 -19.17 22.27
N PHE A 55 -11.59 -19.74 21.40
CA PHE A 55 -11.34 -21.17 21.38
C PHE A 55 -10.70 -21.65 22.69
N THR A 56 -11.11 -22.83 23.13
CA THR A 56 -10.41 -23.56 24.20
C THR A 56 -9.03 -24.03 23.71
N GLU A 57 -8.13 -24.38 24.61
CA GLU A 57 -6.77 -24.87 24.27
C GLU A 57 -6.82 -26.09 23.34
N LYS A 58 -7.70 -27.05 23.62
CA LYS A 58 -7.93 -28.23 22.78
C LYS A 58 -8.50 -27.90 21.40
N GLN A 59 -9.35 -26.88 21.30
CA GLN A 59 -9.88 -26.43 20.01
C GLN A 59 -8.79 -25.74 19.20
N THR A 60 -8.03 -24.84 19.82
CA THR A 60 -6.94 -24.08 19.19
C THR A 60 -5.89 -25.00 18.58
N ALA A 61 -5.54 -26.09 19.26
CA ALA A 61 -4.60 -27.10 18.75
C ALA A 61 -5.10 -27.85 17.49
N ALA A 62 -6.41 -27.79 17.20
CA ALA A 62 -7.04 -28.45 16.05
C ALA A 62 -7.54 -27.45 14.98
N VAL A 63 -7.28 -26.15 15.14
CA VAL A 63 -7.63 -25.15 14.12
C VAL A 63 -6.53 -25.07 13.07
N THR A 64 -6.94 -25.14 11.81
CA THR A 64 -6.06 -24.86 10.65
C THR A 64 -6.49 -23.55 10.01
N TYR A 65 -5.52 -22.67 9.73
CA TYR A 65 -5.74 -21.39 9.03
C TYR A 65 -5.13 -21.42 7.64
N ASN A 66 -5.97 -21.48 6.62
CA ASN A 66 -5.53 -21.40 5.22
C ASN A 66 -5.75 -19.97 4.71
N TRP A 67 -4.65 -19.22 4.60
CA TRP A 67 -4.68 -17.84 4.15
C TRP A 67 -4.40 -17.72 2.65
N THR A 68 -5.20 -16.89 1.99
CA THR A 68 -4.97 -16.47 0.61
C THR A 68 -5.09 -14.94 0.53
N VAL A 69 -4.31 -14.34 -0.37
CA VAL A 69 -4.35 -12.90 -0.65
C VAL A 69 -4.57 -12.68 -2.13
N SER A 70 -5.37 -11.66 -2.50
CA SER A 70 -5.68 -11.39 -3.91
C SER A 70 -4.46 -10.95 -4.73
N TRP A 71 -3.52 -10.25 -4.11
CA TRP A 71 -2.20 -9.90 -4.63
C TRP A 71 -1.24 -9.58 -3.47
N GLY A 72 0.04 -9.36 -3.76
CA GLY A 72 1.08 -9.21 -2.74
C GLY A 72 1.54 -10.55 -2.16
N THR A 73 2.20 -10.53 -1.00
CA THR A 73 2.69 -11.76 -0.35
C THR A 73 2.44 -11.77 1.14
N ILE A 74 2.28 -12.97 1.72
CA ILE A 74 2.22 -13.15 3.17
C ILE A 74 3.66 -13.26 3.67
N ALA A 75 4.14 -12.21 4.33
CA ALA A 75 5.50 -12.16 4.85
C ALA A 75 5.69 -13.09 6.07
N LYS A 76 4.69 -13.14 6.96
CA LYS A 76 4.75 -13.91 8.22
C LYS A 76 3.37 -14.39 8.65
N GLY A 77 3.36 -15.46 9.46
CA GLY A 77 2.15 -15.94 10.15
C GLY A 77 1.25 -16.85 9.31
N ALA A 78 1.72 -17.36 8.17
CA ALA A 78 1.00 -18.37 7.41
C ALA A 78 0.68 -19.58 8.32
N GLY A 79 -0.56 -20.06 8.29
CA GLY A 79 -1.02 -21.13 9.17
C GLY A 79 -1.43 -20.71 10.59
N THR A 80 -1.35 -19.41 10.93
CA THR A 80 -1.71 -18.90 12.26
C THR A 80 -2.93 -18.00 12.23
N ASP A 81 -3.43 -17.59 13.40
CA ASP A 81 -4.57 -16.67 13.54
C ASP A 81 -4.25 -15.23 13.10
N THR A 82 -2.98 -14.91 12.86
CA THR A 82 -2.51 -13.56 12.54
C THR A 82 -1.47 -13.60 11.43
N ILE A 83 -1.75 -12.93 10.31
CA ILE A 83 -0.79 -12.78 9.21
C ILE A 83 -0.27 -11.36 9.11
N THR A 84 0.95 -11.24 8.59
CA THR A 84 1.52 -9.98 8.12
C THR A 84 1.63 -10.03 6.61
N ILE A 85 0.99 -9.07 5.94
CA ILE A 85 0.94 -8.99 4.49
C ILE A 85 1.85 -7.85 4.04
N GLU A 86 2.68 -8.13 3.05
CA GLU A 86 3.47 -7.15 2.33
C GLU A 86 2.75 -6.81 1.01
N PRO A 87 2.16 -5.61 0.89
CA PRO A 87 1.59 -5.17 -0.37
C PRO A 87 2.70 -4.98 -1.38
N GLY A 88 2.51 -5.47 -2.61
CA GLY A 88 3.43 -5.19 -3.70
C GLY A 88 3.44 -3.71 -4.08
N GLU A 89 4.25 -3.34 -5.07
CA GLU A 89 4.21 -2.01 -5.65
C GLU A 89 2.89 -1.81 -6.41
N GLY A 90 2.17 -0.73 -6.10
CA GLY A 90 0.95 -0.35 -6.83
C GLY A 90 -0.14 0.27 -5.97
N THR A 91 -1.22 0.63 -6.64
CA THR A 91 -2.45 1.15 -6.02
C THR A 91 -3.57 0.16 -6.28
N GLY A 92 -4.38 -0.13 -5.27
CA GLY A 92 -5.54 -1.01 -5.42
C GLY A 92 -6.04 -1.58 -4.11
N THR A 93 -7.05 -2.44 -4.19
CA THR A 93 -7.58 -3.14 -3.03
C THR A 93 -6.94 -4.52 -2.90
N ILE A 94 -6.40 -4.82 -1.72
CA ILE A 94 -5.92 -6.15 -1.37
C ILE A 94 -6.98 -6.83 -0.50
N THR A 95 -7.32 -8.07 -0.83
CA THR A 95 -8.28 -8.87 -0.08
C THR A 95 -7.56 -10.06 0.51
N ALA A 96 -7.56 -10.15 1.84
CA ALA A 96 -7.10 -11.32 2.56
C ALA A 96 -8.31 -12.20 2.89
N THR A 97 -8.23 -13.47 2.49
CA THR A 97 -9.26 -14.47 2.77
C THR A 97 -8.65 -15.57 3.63
N VAL A 98 -9.33 -15.91 4.72
CA VAL A 98 -8.97 -17.03 5.58
C VAL A 98 -10.05 -18.09 5.51
N GLU A 99 -9.63 -19.33 5.31
CA GLU A 99 -10.45 -20.51 5.54
C GLU A 99 -10.00 -21.15 6.86
N ILE A 100 -10.93 -21.24 7.80
CA ILE A 100 -10.69 -21.77 9.14
C ILE A 100 -11.35 -23.13 9.21
N GLU A 101 -10.52 -24.17 9.37
CA GLU A 101 -10.97 -25.56 9.46
C GLU A 101 -10.79 -26.08 10.88
N ASN A 102 -11.73 -26.91 11.32
CA ASN A 102 -11.66 -27.60 12.61
C ASN A 102 -12.57 -28.85 12.59
N ILE A 103 -12.31 -29.81 13.47
CA ILE A 103 -13.16 -30.99 13.70
C ILE A 103 -14.50 -30.68 14.38
N TRP A 104 -14.63 -29.53 15.04
CA TRP A 104 -15.78 -29.17 15.87
C TRP A 104 -16.85 -28.36 15.14
N PHE A 105 -16.52 -27.74 14.00
CA PHE A 105 -17.44 -26.90 13.23
C PHE A 105 -17.12 -26.97 11.73
N LYS A 106 -18.09 -26.58 10.88
CA LYS A 106 -17.91 -26.53 9.43
C LYS A 106 -16.89 -25.44 9.05
N THR A 107 -16.11 -25.65 7.98
CA THR A 107 -15.17 -24.65 7.46
C THR A 107 -15.80 -23.25 7.36
N ILE A 108 -15.18 -22.28 8.00
CA ILE A 108 -15.60 -20.89 8.03
C ILE A 108 -14.68 -20.09 7.13
N THR A 109 -15.26 -19.41 6.14
CA THR A 109 -14.52 -18.49 5.27
C THR A 109 -14.82 -17.05 5.68
N LYS A 110 -13.78 -16.26 5.89
CA LYS A 110 -13.88 -14.82 6.13
C LYS A 110 -12.90 -14.07 5.24
N SER A 111 -13.29 -12.87 4.84
CA SER A 111 -12.42 -11.99 4.06
C SER A 111 -12.40 -10.59 4.64
N CYS A 112 -11.30 -9.90 4.36
CA CYS A 112 -10.98 -8.56 4.81
C CYS A 112 -10.33 -7.81 3.65
N THR A 113 -10.70 -6.55 3.43
CA THR A 113 -10.15 -5.73 2.35
C THR A 113 -9.43 -4.53 2.92
N ALA A 114 -8.25 -4.25 2.40
CA ALA A 114 -7.50 -3.02 2.66
C ALA A 114 -7.26 -2.26 1.34
N TYR A 115 -7.25 -0.94 1.39
CA TYR A 115 -6.87 -0.10 0.25
C TYR A 115 -5.40 0.27 0.33
N ILE A 116 -4.65 -0.06 -0.72
CA ILE A 116 -3.25 0.27 -0.89
C ILE A 116 -3.13 1.50 -1.78
N GLN A 117 -2.43 2.51 -1.30
CA GLN A 117 -2.05 3.69 -2.06
C GLN A 117 -0.59 3.58 -2.49
N ALA A 118 -0.32 3.69 -3.80
CA ALA A 118 1.04 3.77 -4.30
C ALA A 118 1.76 5.00 -3.74
N LEU A 119 3.06 4.85 -3.51
CA LEU A 119 3.93 5.99 -3.26
C LEU A 119 3.97 6.88 -4.50
N PRO A 120 3.86 8.21 -4.33
CA PRO A 120 4.03 9.10 -5.46
C PRO A 120 5.48 9.00 -5.98
N VAL A 121 5.63 9.06 -7.30
CA VAL A 121 6.93 8.88 -7.95
C VAL A 121 7.49 10.24 -8.40
N PRO A 122 8.79 10.52 -8.20
CA PRO A 122 9.45 11.68 -8.79
C PRO A 122 9.29 11.72 -10.31
N ARG A 123 9.07 12.91 -10.87
CA ARG A 123 9.07 13.09 -12.34
C ARG A 123 10.16 14.05 -12.79
N LEU A 124 10.86 13.67 -13.86
CA LEU A 124 11.68 14.59 -14.62
C LEU A 124 10.76 15.61 -15.30
N TYR A 125 10.96 16.88 -15.01
CA TYR A 125 10.25 17.98 -15.65
C TYR A 125 10.89 18.32 -16.99
N ASP A 126 12.20 18.55 -17.00
CA ASP A 126 12.96 18.83 -18.21
C ASP A 126 14.45 18.46 -18.03
N GLU A 127 15.12 18.14 -19.13
CA GLU A 127 16.57 17.94 -19.22
C GLU A 127 17.12 18.70 -20.43
N PHE A 128 18.06 19.61 -20.18
CA PHE A 128 18.62 20.42 -21.26
C PHE A 128 20.07 20.84 -21.00
N ARG A 129 20.77 21.21 -22.06
CA ARG A 129 22.13 21.78 -21.97
C ARG A 129 22.07 23.29 -21.76
N PHE A 130 23.08 23.83 -21.10
CA PHE A 130 23.22 25.28 -21.00
C PHE A 130 23.54 25.89 -22.38
N TYR A 131 22.55 26.55 -22.98
CA TYR A 131 22.74 27.26 -24.26
C TYR A 131 22.98 28.76 -24.01
N ASN A 132 22.03 29.42 -23.36
CA ASN A 132 22.17 30.80 -22.88
C ASN A 132 21.27 31.03 -21.66
N GLN A 133 21.48 32.15 -20.98
CA GLN A 133 20.73 32.51 -19.76
C GLN A 133 19.22 32.67 -20.01
N GLY A 134 18.81 33.14 -21.19
CA GLY A 134 17.40 33.32 -21.54
C GLY A 134 16.65 31.98 -21.61
N TYR A 135 17.29 30.97 -22.20
CA TYR A 135 16.72 29.63 -22.27
C TYR A 135 16.55 28.99 -20.88
N VAL A 136 17.57 29.09 -20.02
CA VAL A 136 17.46 28.60 -18.62
C VAL A 136 16.30 29.28 -17.89
N LYS A 137 16.17 30.60 -18.03
CA LYS A 137 15.09 31.37 -17.39
C LYS A 137 13.71 30.96 -17.89
N MET A 138 13.57 30.73 -19.20
CA MET A 138 12.30 30.32 -19.81
C MET A 138 11.85 28.95 -19.29
N VAL A 139 12.73 27.95 -19.28
CA VAL A 139 12.39 26.62 -18.75
C VAL A 139 12.09 26.69 -17.26
N PHE A 140 12.88 27.46 -16.51
CA PHE A 140 12.69 27.64 -15.08
C PHE A 140 11.38 28.38 -14.74
N ASP A 141 10.91 29.31 -15.58
CA ASP A 141 9.61 29.95 -15.41
C ASP A 141 8.46 28.94 -15.48
N GLY A 142 8.48 28.06 -16.49
CA GLY A 142 7.50 26.96 -16.59
C GLY A 142 7.57 26.03 -15.37
N PHE A 143 8.78 25.72 -14.91
CA PHE A 143 8.99 24.88 -13.74
C PHE A 143 8.43 25.51 -12.44
N MET A 144 8.63 26.82 -12.24
CA MET A 144 8.06 27.53 -11.08
C MET A 144 6.53 27.53 -11.09
N VAL A 145 5.92 27.73 -12.27
CA VAL A 145 4.45 27.65 -12.42
C VAL A 145 3.93 26.25 -12.04
N ASP A 146 4.61 25.20 -12.49
CA ASP A 146 4.25 23.84 -12.13
C ASP A 146 4.39 23.57 -10.63
N LEU A 147 5.42 24.12 -9.97
CA LEU A 147 5.58 24.05 -8.52
C LEU A 147 4.48 24.83 -7.79
N ASP A 148 4.06 25.99 -8.27
CA ASP A 148 2.96 26.75 -7.66
C ASP A 148 1.62 26.00 -7.76
N ASN A 149 1.37 25.33 -8.89
CA ASN A 149 0.20 24.46 -9.07
C ASN A 149 0.25 23.21 -8.17
N ASN A 150 1.43 22.83 -7.68
CA ASN A 150 1.66 21.65 -6.85
C ASN A 150 2.39 22.04 -5.54
N PRO A 151 1.72 22.69 -4.57
CA PRO A 151 2.37 23.29 -3.41
C PRO A 151 3.04 22.26 -2.48
N ALA A 152 2.56 21.01 -2.46
CA ALA A 152 3.17 19.92 -1.70
C ALA A 152 4.44 19.35 -2.35
N SER A 153 4.73 19.70 -3.60
CA SER A 153 5.91 19.21 -4.31
C SER A 153 7.13 20.10 -4.04
N GLN A 154 8.29 19.46 -3.94
CA GLN A 154 9.60 20.09 -3.90
C GLN A 154 10.23 20.05 -5.30
N GLY A 155 10.84 21.16 -5.71
CA GLY A 155 11.63 21.24 -6.93
C GLY A 155 13.07 20.84 -6.68
N TYR A 156 13.67 20.10 -7.60
CA TYR A 156 15.09 19.76 -7.57
C TYR A 156 15.70 20.25 -8.88
N VAL A 157 16.77 21.05 -8.81
CA VAL A 157 17.55 21.41 -9.99
C VAL A 157 18.92 20.79 -9.86
N VAL A 158 19.14 19.75 -10.66
CA VAL A 158 20.36 18.96 -10.68
C VAL A 158 21.22 19.46 -11.80
N ILE A 159 22.37 20.03 -11.44
CA ILE A 159 23.31 20.61 -12.38
C ILE A 159 24.47 19.64 -12.50
N TYR A 160 24.73 19.19 -13.73
CA TYR A 160 25.93 18.43 -14.10
C TYR A 160 26.91 19.41 -14.76
N PRO A 161 27.79 20.08 -13.98
CA PRO A 161 28.59 21.16 -14.53
C PRO A 161 29.83 20.65 -15.28
N GLU A 162 30.24 21.39 -16.31
CA GLU A 162 31.57 21.20 -16.93
C GLU A 162 32.69 21.64 -15.99
N THR A 163 32.46 22.73 -15.24
CA THR A 163 33.43 23.37 -14.32
C THR A 163 32.71 23.99 -13.13
N ASP A 164 33.45 24.26 -12.04
CA ASP A 164 32.95 25.01 -10.88
C ASP A 164 32.37 26.38 -11.24
N ARG A 165 32.99 27.05 -12.23
CA ARG A 165 32.51 28.35 -12.72
C ARG A 165 31.15 28.22 -13.39
N HIS A 166 30.98 27.17 -14.20
CA HIS A 166 29.72 26.86 -14.87
C HIS A 166 28.61 26.58 -13.84
N TYR A 167 28.90 25.78 -12.80
CA TYR A 167 27.96 25.54 -11.70
C TYR A 167 27.52 26.84 -11.02
N ARG A 168 28.48 27.67 -10.57
CA ARG A 168 28.19 28.94 -9.90
C ARG A 168 27.39 29.90 -10.79
N GLN A 169 27.66 29.91 -12.10
CA GLN A 169 26.93 30.72 -13.06
C GLN A 169 25.45 30.31 -13.13
N ILE A 170 25.15 29.01 -13.27
CA ILE A 170 23.78 28.51 -13.33
C ILE A 170 23.04 28.78 -12.01
N VAL A 171 23.67 28.47 -10.86
CA VAL A 171 23.10 28.75 -9.53
C VAL A 171 22.76 30.24 -9.37
N ARG A 172 23.64 31.14 -9.82
CA ARG A 172 23.38 32.59 -9.77
C ARG A 172 22.19 32.98 -10.63
N ILE A 173 22.08 32.43 -11.84
CA ILE A 173 20.95 32.70 -12.75
C ILE A 173 19.64 32.26 -12.11
N ILE A 174 19.58 31.03 -11.58
CA ILE A 174 18.38 30.48 -10.95
C ILE A 174 17.95 31.32 -9.74
N ARG A 175 18.87 31.59 -8.80
CA ARG A 175 18.57 32.38 -7.59
C ARG A 175 18.13 33.81 -7.91
N ALA A 176 18.85 34.49 -8.81
CA ALA A 176 18.50 35.85 -9.19
C ALA A 176 17.13 35.90 -9.89
N TRP A 177 16.85 34.94 -10.76
CA TRP A 177 15.59 34.91 -11.50
C TRP A 177 14.39 34.53 -10.62
N ALA A 178 14.54 33.57 -9.71
CA ALA A 178 13.54 33.28 -8.68
C ALA A 178 13.22 34.54 -7.84
N GLY A 179 14.25 35.29 -7.44
CA GLY A 179 14.09 36.57 -6.74
C GLY A 179 13.32 37.61 -7.55
N THR A 180 13.62 37.75 -8.85
CA THR A 180 12.86 38.62 -9.77
C THR A 180 11.38 38.22 -9.86
N ARG A 181 11.09 36.91 -9.87
CA ARG A 181 9.74 36.35 -9.89
C ARG A 181 9.06 36.34 -8.51
N ARG A 182 9.76 36.72 -7.45
CA ARG A 182 9.34 36.60 -6.04
C ARG A 182 8.93 35.18 -5.66
N PHE A 183 9.54 34.20 -6.30
CA PHE A 183 9.33 32.79 -6.01
C PHE A 183 10.10 32.38 -4.76
N ASP A 184 9.49 31.55 -3.91
CA ASP A 184 10.14 31.02 -2.72
C ASP A 184 11.18 29.96 -3.11
N ILE A 185 12.44 30.36 -3.15
CA ILE A 185 13.55 29.48 -3.53
C ILE A 185 13.76 28.31 -2.55
N SER A 186 13.21 28.37 -1.32
CA SER A 186 13.29 27.24 -0.38
C SER A 186 12.56 26.00 -0.89
N ARG A 187 11.60 26.18 -1.80
CA ARG A 187 10.92 25.11 -2.52
C ARG A 187 11.78 24.42 -3.59
N ILE A 188 13.03 24.88 -3.76
CA ILE A 188 13.95 24.35 -4.77
C ILE A 188 15.29 23.95 -4.14
N THR A 189 15.63 22.67 -4.27
CA THR A 189 16.93 22.12 -3.88
C THR A 189 17.88 22.17 -5.09
N LEU A 190 18.96 22.95 -4.97
CA LEU A 190 20.00 23.01 -5.99
C LEU A 190 21.06 21.96 -5.71
N ILE A 191 21.23 21.01 -6.64
CA ILE A 191 22.15 19.89 -6.49
C ILE A 191 23.29 20.03 -7.49
N ARG A 192 24.52 19.82 -7.00
CA ARG A 192 25.70 19.64 -7.83
C ARG A 192 25.93 18.15 -8.03
N ALA A 193 25.64 17.63 -9.21
CA ALA A 193 25.92 16.24 -9.56
C ALA A 193 27.36 16.06 -10.04
N GLU A 194 27.82 14.81 -10.06
CA GLU A 194 29.11 14.44 -10.65
C GLU A 194 29.15 14.76 -12.14
N LYS A 195 30.37 14.85 -12.70
CA LYS A 195 30.54 15.27 -14.08
C LYS A 195 29.91 14.24 -15.04
N ASN A 196 28.84 14.63 -15.72
CA ASN A 196 28.28 13.86 -16.83
C ASN A 196 28.97 14.30 -18.14
N PRO A 197 29.34 13.37 -19.05
CA PRO A 197 29.90 13.71 -20.36
C PRO A 197 29.01 14.66 -21.19
N LYS A 198 27.71 14.75 -20.89
CA LYS A 198 26.75 15.62 -21.59
C LYS A 198 26.50 16.98 -20.94
N SER A 199 27.06 17.29 -19.76
CA SER A 199 26.83 18.55 -19.01
C SER A 199 25.41 19.12 -19.16
N VAL A 200 24.45 18.51 -18.49
CA VAL A 200 23.04 18.87 -18.55
C VAL A 200 22.55 19.50 -17.25
N ILE A 201 21.41 20.16 -17.33
CA ILE A 201 20.61 20.63 -16.20
C ILE A 201 19.34 19.80 -16.25
N GLN A 202 19.03 19.11 -15.15
CA GLN A 202 17.78 18.40 -14.98
C GLN A 202 16.94 19.12 -13.93
N MET A 203 15.65 19.28 -14.22
CA MET A 203 14.66 19.77 -13.26
C MET A 203 13.73 18.63 -12.91
N TRP A 204 13.55 18.37 -11.64
CA TRP A 204 12.73 17.28 -11.12
C TRP A 204 11.66 17.84 -10.21
N MET A 205 10.45 17.29 -10.30
CA MET A 205 9.41 17.51 -9.31
C MET A 205 9.25 16.29 -8.44
N ILE A 206 9.40 16.50 -7.14
CA ILE A 206 9.32 15.49 -6.11
C ILE A 206 8.04 15.73 -5.32
N PRO A 207 6.97 14.93 -5.52
CA PRO A 207 5.77 15.04 -4.70
C PRO A 207 6.05 14.72 -3.24
N ALA A 208 5.22 15.22 -2.33
CA ALA A 208 5.31 14.86 -0.91
C ALA A 208 5.19 13.33 -0.71
N GLY A 209 6.13 12.74 0.04
CA GLY A 209 6.18 11.30 0.32
C GLY A 209 6.84 10.47 -0.78
N ALA A 210 7.28 11.08 -1.88
CA ALA A 210 8.11 10.40 -2.88
C ALA A 210 9.54 10.21 -2.36
N GLU A 211 10.16 9.08 -2.70
CA GLU A 211 11.58 8.89 -2.48
C GLU A 211 12.40 9.81 -3.39
N ASN A 212 13.51 10.35 -2.90
CA ASN A 212 14.35 11.23 -3.72
C ASN A 212 15.08 10.41 -4.79
N PRO A 213 15.13 10.86 -6.06
CA PRO A 213 15.90 10.15 -7.08
C PRO A 213 17.39 10.17 -6.74
N GLU A 214 18.09 9.10 -7.14
CA GLU A 214 19.53 9.02 -7.02
C GLU A 214 20.21 9.83 -8.13
N PHE A 215 20.85 10.94 -7.76
CA PHE A 215 21.51 11.84 -8.71
C PHE A 215 23.02 11.59 -8.87
N GLY A 216 23.49 10.39 -8.52
CA GLY A 216 24.91 10.02 -8.62
C GLY A 216 25.84 10.93 -7.80
N LEU A 217 25.44 11.25 -6.56
CA LEU A 217 26.15 12.20 -5.70
C LEU A 217 27.30 11.56 -4.93
N ARG A 218 28.45 12.22 -4.91
CA ARG A 218 29.35 12.18 -3.75
C ARG A 218 28.73 13.02 -2.63
N ASN A 219 27.74 12.44 -1.93
CA ASN A 219 26.98 12.95 -0.77
C ASN A 219 26.55 14.44 -0.82
N PRO A 220 25.24 14.77 -0.87
CA PRO A 220 24.81 16.16 -0.79
C PRO A 220 25.19 16.75 0.57
N GLU A 221 26.08 17.74 0.59
CA GLU A 221 26.32 18.55 1.78
C GLU A 221 25.07 19.42 2.01
N PRO A 222 24.39 19.31 3.17
CA PRO A 222 23.28 20.20 3.48
C PRO A 222 23.84 21.63 3.60
N VAL A 223 23.37 22.51 2.72
CA VAL A 223 23.69 23.94 2.79
C VAL A 223 22.96 24.50 4.01
N LYS A 224 23.71 24.79 5.07
CA LYS A 224 23.27 25.61 6.20
C LYS A 224 23.00 27.05 5.77
#